data_AF-A0A6J0LI81-F1
#
_entry.id   AF-A0A6J0LI81-F1
#
_cell.length_a   1.000
_cell.length_b   1.000
_cell.length_c   1.000
_cell.angle_alpha   90.00
_cell.angle_beta   90.00
_cell.angle_gamma   90.00
#
_symmetry.space_group_name_H-M   'P 1'
#
loop_
_entity.id
_entity.type
_entity.pdbx_description
1 polymer ?
#
loop_
_entity_poly.entity_id
_entity_poly.type
_entity_poly.pdbx_seq_one_letter_code
_entity_poly.pdbx_strand_id
1 'polypeptide(L)'
;MSEYRRTSKAKDKSEKARASRLSRRDGLGVHRHRAGSRSYAKVQDVLEANNEDSSFIAVLKKTHQKSDGTYVDERARLIAEKFDECVQERLSEMDNSNGEDLTIANLTLEEKNEIYSKIVGTSKQGRVFGLGSLQRGVVMPLESATGSPLGNAEVGTTHRVEELEAELQKTRDEYEVLKKRIEAVEAFCFNTN
;
A
#
# COMPACT_ATOMS: atom_id res chain seq x y z
N MET A 1 -4.59 40.66 8.57
CA MET A 1 -3.75 39.48 8.23
C MET A 1 -2.32 39.80 7.79
N SER A 2 -1.99 41.04 7.38
CA SER A 2 -0.64 41.40 6.86
C SER A 2 0.46 41.45 7.94
N GLU A 3 0.16 41.98 9.14
CA GLU A 3 1.16 42.16 10.21
C GLU A 3 1.72 40.84 10.76
N TYR A 4 0.89 39.80 10.89
CA TYR A 4 1.34 38.50 11.41
C TYR A 4 2.49 37.91 10.60
N ARG A 5 2.45 38.02 9.26
CA ARG A 5 3.50 37.48 8.37
C ARG A 5 4.83 38.21 8.50
N ARG A 6 4.85 39.43 9.07
CA ARG A 6 6.07 40.22 9.29
C ARG A 6 6.77 39.89 10.62
N THR A 7 6.09 39.23 11.54
CA THR A 7 6.66 38.81 12.83
C THR A 7 7.84 37.86 12.63
N SER A 8 8.86 37.94 13.49
CA SER A 8 10.02 37.04 13.47
C SER A 8 9.60 35.57 13.52
N LYS A 9 8.67 35.23 14.44
CA LYS A 9 8.11 33.88 14.58
C LYS A 9 7.52 33.33 13.27
N ALA A 10 6.82 34.17 12.50
CA ALA A 10 6.25 33.75 11.22
C ALA A 10 7.35 33.54 10.15
N LYS A 11 8.38 34.38 10.13
CA LYS A 11 9.55 34.23 9.24
C LYS A 11 10.35 32.97 9.57
N ASP A 12 10.68 32.74 10.84
CA ASP A 12 11.40 31.54 11.28
C ASP A 12 10.64 30.25 10.92
N LYS A 13 9.32 30.25 11.11
CA LYS A 13 8.47 29.12 10.71
C LYS A 13 8.51 28.91 9.19
N SER A 14 8.49 29.98 8.41
CA SER A 14 8.58 29.92 6.95
C SER A 14 9.95 29.40 6.49
N GLU A 15 11.04 29.87 7.08
CA GLU A 15 12.40 29.44 6.77
C GLU A 15 12.62 27.97 7.13
N LYS A 16 12.21 27.53 8.31
CA LYS A 16 12.25 26.11 8.70
C LYS A 16 11.45 25.24 7.73
N ALA A 17 10.24 25.69 7.33
CA ALA A 17 9.44 24.98 6.35
C ALA A 17 10.10 24.94 4.96
N ARG A 18 10.76 26.03 4.53
CA ARG A 18 11.52 26.08 3.27
C ARG A 18 12.73 25.17 3.31
N ALA A 19 13.52 25.21 4.39
CA ALA A 19 14.68 24.34 4.59
C ALA A 19 14.26 22.87 4.59
N SER A 20 13.14 22.54 5.23
CA SER A 20 12.57 21.19 5.19
C SER A 20 12.18 20.77 3.76
N ARG A 21 11.49 21.63 3.00
CA ARG A 21 11.12 21.35 1.60
C ARG A 21 12.32 21.20 0.66
N LEU A 22 13.40 21.92 0.92
CA LEU A 22 14.64 21.87 0.12
C LEU A 22 15.67 20.87 0.68
N SER A 23 15.30 20.12 1.72
CA SER A 23 16.20 19.13 2.31
C SER A 23 16.47 18.03 1.30
N ARG A 24 17.76 17.72 1.09
CA ARG A 24 18.21 16.60 0.26
C ARG A 24 18.31 15.36 1.14
N ARG A 25 17.15 14.82 1.50
CA ARG A 25 17.10 13.58 2.27
C ARG A 25 17.71 12.46 1.40
N ASP A 26 18.64 11.70 1.96
CA ASP A 26 19.31 10.56 1.30
C ASP A 26 20.25 10.94 0.13
N GLY A 27 20.58 12.22 -0.06
CA GLY A 27 21.48 12.67 -1.14
C GLY A 27 20.86 12.71 -2.54
N LEU A 28 19.65 12.18 -2.72
CA LEU A 28 18.93 12.07 -4.00
C LEU A 28 18.22 13.36 -4.45
N GLY A 29 18.57 14.50 -3.85
CA GLY A 29 18.00 15.79 -4.18
C GLY A 29 16.66 16.08 -3.51
N VAL A 30 15.97 17.10 -4.04
CA VAL A 30 14.68 17.55 -3.52
C VAL A 30 13.57 16.72 -4.14
N HIS A 31 12.64 16.24 -3.32
CA HIS A 31 11.50 15.48 -3.80
C HIS A 31 10.61 16.31 -4.75
N ARG A 32 10.26 15.75 -5.92
CA ARG A 32 9.43 16.42 -6.94
C ARG A 32 8.45 15.45 -7.59
N HIS A 33 7.25 15.93 -7.91
CA HIS A 33 6.26 15.18 -8.69
C HIS A 33 5.54 16.12 -9.66
N ARG A 34 4.79 15.57 -10.62
CA ARG A 34 4.06 16.29 -11.66
C ARG A 34 2.54 16.16 -11.58
N ALA A 35 2.01 15.52 -10.53
CA ALA A 35 0.57 15.33 -10.34
C ALA A 35 -0.20 16.65 -10.06
N GLY A 36 0.51 17.75 -9.79
CA GLY A 36 -0.11 19.03 -9.42
C GLY A 36 -0.86 18.92 -8.10
N SER A 37 -2.11 19.39 -8.08
CA SER A 37 -3.02 19.28 -6.93
C SER A 37 -3.75 17.94 -6.84
N ARG A 38 -3.58 17.04 -7.82
CA ARG A 38 -4.24 15.73 -7.80
C ARG A 38 -3.56 14.81 -6.79
N SER A 39 -4.36 14.16 -5.95
CA SER A 39 -3.86 13.10 -5.08
C SER A 39 -3.48 11.88 -5.92
N TYR A 40 -2.57 11.05 -5.39
CA TYR A 40 -2.16 9.82 -6.07
C TYR A 40 -3.30 8.80 -6.16
N ALA A 41 -4.24 8.80 -5.20
CA ALA A 41 -5.50 8.05 -5.33
C ALA A 41 -6.29 8.51 -6.55
N LYS A 42 -6.43 9.82 -6.78
CA LYS A 42 -7.13 10.32 -7.97
C LYS A 42 -6.37 10.08 -9.27
N VAL A 43 -5.07 9.81 -9.20
CA VAL A 43 -4.31 9.34 -10.37
C VAL A 43 -4.62 7.87 -10.62
N GLN A 44 -4.63 7.04 -9.58
CA GLN A 44 -5.00 5.63 -9.67
C GLN A 44 -6.42 5.43 -10.21
N ASP A 45 -7.43 6.15 -9.68
CA ASP A 45 -8.81 6.07 -10.16
C ASP A 45 -8.92 6.35 -11.67
N VAL A 46 -8.10 7.26 -12.19
CA VAL A 46 -8.10 7.62 -13.61
C VAL A 46 -7.39 6.57 -14.46
N LEU A 47 -6.36 5.91 -13.93
CA LEU A 47 -5.75 4.77 -14.60
C LEU A 47 -6.75 3.63 -14.70
N GLU A 48 -7.44 3.31 -13.60
CA GLU A 48 -8.48 2.28 -13.57
C GLU A 48 -9.65 2.60 -14.52
N ALA A 49 -10.15 3.84 -14.52
CA ALA A 49 -11.20 4.27 -15.43
C ALA A 49 -10.80 4.21 -16.92
N ASN A 50 -9.51 4.35 -17.22
CA ASN A 50 -8.97 4.21 -18.57
C ASN A 50 -8.66 2.75 -18.95
N ASN A 51 -8.86 1.79 -18.04
CA ASN A 51 -8.37 0.40 -18.15
C ASN A 51 -6.84 0.32 -18.35
N GLU A 52 -6.10 1.28 -17.79
CA GLU A 52 -4.63 1.27 -17.70
C GLU A 52 -4.19 0.54 -16.42
N ASP A 53 -2.91 0.14 -16.35
CA ASP A 53 -2.31 -0.44 -15.13
C ASP A 53 -2.43 0.53 -13.96
N SER A 54 -3.14 0.10 -12.90
CA SER A 54 -3.40 0.90 -11.69
C SER A 54 -2.46 0.55 -10.52
N SER A 55 -1.37 -0.18 -10.78
CA SER A 55 -0.35 -0.54 -9.77
C SER A 55 0.38 0.67 -9.21
N PHE A 56 1.01 0.51 -8.05
CA PHE A 56 1.82 1.55 -7.42
C PHE A 56 2.96 2.03 -8.30
N ILE A 57 3.57 1.12 -9.07
CA ILE A 57 4.61 1.49 -10.03
C ILE A 57 4.04 2.34 -11.18
N ALA A 58 2.84 2.02 -11.68
CA ALA A 58 2.20 2.80 -12.73
C ALA A 58 1.83 4.20 -12.24
N VAL A 59 1.31 4.33 -11.00
CA VAL A 59 1.07 5.62 -10.36
C VAL A 59 2.38 6.41 -10.20
N LEU A 60 3.47 5.77 -9.77
CA LEU A 60 4.78 6.42 -9.66
C LEU A 60 5.26 6.93 -11.03
N LYS A 61 5.20 6.09 -12.08
CA LYS A 61 5.57 6.44 -13.46
C LYS A 61 4.71 7.62 -13.94
N LYS A 62 3.37 7.56 -13.82
CA LYS A 62 2.46 8.66 -14.24
C LYS A 62 2.75 9.99 -13.52
N THR A 63 3.13 9.93 -12.24
CA THR A 63 3.31 11.12 -11.40
C THR A 63 4.73 11.70 -11.47
N HIS A 64 5.77 10.91 -11.80
CA HIS A 64 7.17 11.36 -11.75
C HIS A 64 7.90 11.29 -13.11
N GLN A 65 7.39 10.55 -14.08
CA GLN A 65 7.96 10.43 -15.42
C GLN A 65 7.40 11.51 -16.34
N LYS A 66 8.23 12.08 -17.24
CA LYS A 66 7.87 13.02 -18.32
C LYS A 66 7.33 12.32 -19.56
N SER A 67 6.71 13.09 -20.46
CA SER A 67 6.37 12.62 -21.81
C SER A 67 7.59 12.06 -22.55
N ASP A 68 8.75 12.66 -22.29
CA ASP A 68 10.03 12.29 -22.90
C ASP A 68 10.66 11.06 -22.22
N GLY A 69 9.96 10.40 -21.31
CA GLY A 69 10.43 9.24 -20.56
C GLY A 69 11.36 9.56 -19.38
N THR A 70 11.88 10.78 -19.27
CA THR A 70 12.78 11.20 -18.17
C THR A 70 12.05 11.43 -16.85
N TYR A 71 12.70 11.17 -15.71
CA TYR A 71 12.11 11.38 -14.38
C TYR A 71 12.43 12.77 -13.81
N VAL A 72 11.48 13.37 -13.08
CA VAL A 72 11.70 14.64 -12.35
C VAL A 72 12.32 14.45 -10.97
N ASP A 73 12.35 13.21 -10.49
CA ASP A 73 12.81 12.82 -9.17
C ASP A 73 13.73 11.61 -9.29
N GLU A 74 14.92 11.74 -8.73
CA GLU A 74 15.98 10.75 -8.86
C GLU A 74 15.64 9.47 -8.10
N ARG A 75 14.96 9.59 -6.95
CA ARG A 75 14.51 8.43 -6.18
C ARG A 75 13.43 7.67 -6.95
N ALA A 76 12.52 8.37 -7.61
CA ALA A 76 11.52 7.74 -8.46
C ALA A 76 12.16 6.98 -9.65
N ARG A 77 13.23 7.53 -10.24
CA ARG A 77 14.01 6.87 -11.30
C ARG A 77 14.59 5.54 -10.82
N LEU A 78 15.32 5.56 -9.70
CA LEU A 78 15.96 4.37 -9.12
C LEU A 78 14.94 3.30 -8.73
N ILE A 79 13.77 3.70 -8.22
CA ILE A 79 12.70 2.75 -7.89
C ILE A 79 12.15 2.10 -9.15
N ALA A 80 11.95 2.86 -10.23
CA ALA A 80 11.45 2.31 -11.49
C ALA A 80 12.46 1.35 -12.14
N GLU A 81 13.75 1.69 -12.14
CA GLU A 81 14.83 0.85 -12.66
C GLU A 81 14.91 -0.48 -11.90
N LYS A 82 14.98 -0.43 -10.56
CA LYS A 82 14.97 -1.64 -9.72
C LYS A 82 13.72 -2.50 -9.88
N PHE A 83 12.58 -1.86 -10.14
CA PHE A 83 11.34 -2.58 -10.38
C PHE A 83 11.41 -3.35 -11.69
N ASP A 84 11.86 -2.69 -12.76
CA ASP A 84 12.02 -3.31 -14.07
C ASP A 84 13.07 -4.45 -13.99
N GLU A 85 14.16 -4.29 -13.23
CA GLU A 85 15.15 -5.35 -12.93
C GLU A 85 14.53 -6.55 -12.19
N CYS A 86 13.80 -6.32 -11.10
CA CYS A 86 13.19 -7.39 -10.30
C CYS A 86 12.14 -8.17 -11.10
N VAL A 87 11.40 -7.48 -11.97
CA VAL A 87 10.46 -8.12 -12.90
C VAL A 87 11.21 -8.97 -13.93
N GLN A 88 12.31 -8.48 -14.50
CA GLN A 88 13.13 -9.26 -15.44
C GLN A 88 13.76 -10.50 -14.79
N GLU A 89 14.24 -10.39 -13.55
CA GLU A 89 14.77 -11.52 -12.78
C GLU A 89 13.69 -12.59 -12.57
N ARG A 90 12.47 -12.18 -12.16
CA ARG A 90 11.34 -13.10 -12.00
C ARG A 90 10.93 -13.79 -13.29
N LEU A 91 10.95 -13.08 -14.42
CA LEU A 91 10.70 -13.69 -15.72
C LEU A 91 11.78 -14.70 -16.09
N SER A 92 13.05 -14.36 -15.84
CA SER A 92 14.20 -15.25 -16.10
C SER A 92 14.18 -16.52 -15.24
N GLU A 93 13.75 -16.44 -13.98
CA GLU A 93 13.56 -17.61 -13.12
C GLU A 93 12.44 -18.53 -13.63
N MET A 94 11.38 -17.96 -14.21
CA MET A 94 10.18 -18.69 -14.63
C MET A 94 10.31 -19.34 -16.01
N ASP A 95 11.01 -18.70 -16.95
CA ASP A 95 11.34 -19.24 -18.29
C ASP A 95 12.16 -20.54 -18.22
N ASN A 96 12.92 -20.73 -17.14
CA ASN A 96 13.66 -21.98 -16.89
C ASN A 96 12.74 -23.14 -16.43
N SER A 97 11.48 -22.87 -16.11
CA SER A 97 10.53 -23.86 -15.57
C SER A 97 9.42 -24.26 -16.55
N ASN A 98 8.88 -23.31 -17.32
CA ASN A 98 7.82 -23.53 -18.30
C ASN A 98 8.09 -22.65 -19.53
N GLY A 99 8.30 -23.25 -20.70
CA GLY A 99 8.64 -22.56 -21.96
C GLY A 99 7.49 -21.75 -22.61
N GLU A 100 6.74 -20.99 -21.83
CA GLU A 100 5.79 -19.99 -22.31
C GLU A 100 6.34 -18.58 -22.10
N ASP A 101 6.34 -17.78 -23.16
CA ASP A 101 6.90 -16.42 -23.25
C ASP A 101 6.11 -15.45 -22.34
N LEU A 102 6.51 -15.35 -21.06
CA LEU A 102 5.79 -14.53 -20.08
C LEU A 102 6.27 -13.07 -20.15
N THR A 103 5.36 -12.16 -20.52
CA THR A 103 5.61 -10.72 -20.47
C THR A 103 5.21 -10.11 -19.13
N ILE A 104 5.65 -8.87 -18.85
CA ILE A 104 5.26 -8.04 -17.67
C ILE A 104 3.72 -7.96 -17.47
N ALA A 105 2.95 -8.25 -18.52
CA ALA A 105 1.49 -8.31 -18.50
C ALA A 105 0.93 -9.49 -17.68
N ASN A 106 1.72 -10.52 -17.38
CA ASN A 106 1.25 -11.70 -16.64
C ASN A 106 1.31 -11.57 -15.12
N LEU A 107 1.99 -10.54 -14.59
CA LEU A 107 1.97 -10.26 -13.16
C LEU A 107 0.67 -9.60 -12.75
N THR A 108 0.02 -10.16 -11.74
CA THR A 108 -1.18 -9.59 -11.12
C THR A 108 -0.88 -8.21 -10.50
N LEU A 109 -1.94 -7.43 -10.29
CA LEU A 109 -1.83 -6.10 -9.68
C LEU A 109 -1.19 -6.18 -8.28
N GLU A 110 -1.56 -7.21 -7.52
CA GLU A 110 -1.09 -7.48 -6.17
C GLU A 110 0.41 -7.80 -6.16
N GLU A 111 0.88 -8.67 -7.06
CA GLU A 111 2.30 -9.02 -7.18
C GLU A 111 3.16 -7.81 -7.52
N LYS A 112 2.71 -6.96 -8.46
CA LYS A 112 3.38 -5.70 -8.79
C LYS A 112 3.46 -4.77 -7.57
N ASN A 113 2.39 -4.67 -6.79
CA ASN A 113 2.36 -3.84 -5.58
C ASN A 113 3.25 -4.39 -4.46
N GLU A 114 3.35 -5.71 -4.35
CA GLU A 114 4.23 -6.37 -3.39
C GLU A 114 5.72 -6.15 -3.74
N ILE A 115 6.09 -6.38 -5.00
CA ILE A 115 7.45 -6.12 -5.51
C ILE A 115 7.82 -4.65 -5.27
N TYR A 116 6.91 -3.72 -5.60
CA TYR A 116 7.12 -2.30 -5.35
C TYR A 116 7.37 -2.01 -3.86
N SER A 117 6.56 -2.57 -2.97
CA SER A 117 6.68 -2.36 -1.53
C SER A 117 8.00 -2.91 -0.98
N LYS A 118 8.47 -4.05 -1.50
CA LYS A 118 9.77 -4.65 -1.15
C LYS A 118 10.95 -3.77 -1.59
N ILE A 119 10.91 -3.24 -2.81
CA ILE A 119 11.99 -2.40 -3.36
C ILE A 119 12.11 -1.06 -2.62
N VAL A 120 10.97 -0.41 -2.37
CA VAL A 120 10.95 0.92 -1.77
C VAL A 120 11.22 0.86 -0.27
N GLY A 121 10.76 -0.21 0.37
CA GLY A 121 10.79 -0.36 1.82
C GLY A 121 9.95 0.68 2.56
N THR A 122 10.01 0.64 3.88
CA THR A 122 9.33 1.60 4.75
C THR A 122 10.32 2.60 5.32
N SER A 123 9.91 3.87 5.39
CA SER A 123 10.65 4.86 6.17
C SER A 123 10.53 4.58 7.66
N LYS A 124 11.33 5.27 8.48
CA LYS A 124 11.22 5.25 9.97
C LYS A 124 9.81 5.54 10.52
N GLN A 125 8.92 6.07 9.69
CA GLN A 125 7.53 6.40 10.04
C GLN A 125 6.52 5.42 9.42
N GLY A 126 6.98 4.27 8.91
CA GLY A 126 6.14 3.27 8.23
C GLY A 126 5.62 3.69 6.86
N ARG A 127 6.10 4.81 6.31
CA ARG A 127 5.61 5.34 5.02
C ARG A 127 6.44 4.84 3.85
N VAL A 128 5.78 4.42 2.77
CA VAL A 128 6.38 4.01 1.51
C VAL A 128 6.45 5.23 0.58
N PHE A 129 7.58 5.40 -0.09
CA PHE A 129 7.77 6.52 -1.01
C PHE A 129 6.84 6.40 -2.23
N GLY A 130 6.35 7.54 -2.73
CA GLY A 130 5.55 7.57 -3.94
C GLY A 130 4.09 7.16 -3.79
N LEU A 131 3.62 6.75 -2.60
CA LEU A 131 2.22 6.34 -2.39
C LEU A 131 1.28 7.48 -1.99
N GLY A 132 1.78 8.49 -1.28
CA GLY A 132 0.96 9.65 -0.89
C GLY A 132 -0.31 9.23 -0.15
N SER A 133 -1.49 9.45 -0.76
CA SER A 133 -2.79 9.06 -0.19
C SER A 133 -3.06 7.55 -0.23
N LEU A 134 -2.35 6.80 -1.07
CA LEU A 134 -2.49 5.34 -1.23
C LEU A 134 -1.91 4.54 -0.06
N GLN A 135 -1.16 5.20 0.83
CA GLN A 135 -0.52 4.57 1.99
C GLN A 135 -1.51 3.80 2.88
N ARG A 136 -2.80 4.18 2.88
CA ARG A 136 -3.83 3.59 3.73
C ARG A 136 -4.23 2.16 3.34
N GLY A 137 -3.95 1.73 2.11
CA GLY A 137 -4.25 0.38 1.62
C GLY A 137 -3.09 -0.61 1.75
N VAL A 138 -1.94 -0.17 2.28
CA VAL A 138 -0.73 -0.98 2.38
C VAL A 138 -0.66 -1.60 3.77
N VAL A 139 -1.10 -2.85 3.90
CA VAL A 139 -0.88 -3.66 5.10
C VAL A 139 0.46 -4.37 4.93
N MET A 140 1.49 -3.93 5.64
CA MET A 140 2.76 -4.67 5.71
C MET A 140 2.88 -5.32 7.08
N PRO A 141 3.39 -6.57 7.18
CA PRO A 141 3.77 -7.15 8.46
C PRO A 141 4.80 -6.25 9.14
N LEU A 142 4.42 -5.67 10.28
CA LEU A 142 5.29 -4.79 11.05
C LEU A 142 6.33 -5.66 11.76
N GLU A 143 7.51 -5.82 11.16
CA GLU A 143 8.69 -6.21 11.94
C GLU A 143 9.12 -5.01 12.80
N SER A 144 8.67 -5.05 14.05
CA SER A 144 9.18 -4.36 15.24
C SER A 144 10.10 -3.15 15.00
N ALA A 145 9.52 -1.96 14.90
CA ALA A 145 10.24 -0.71 15.14
C ALA A 145 9.33 0.30 15.82
N THR A 146 9.49 0.37 17.14
CA THR A 146 8.88 1.28 18.10
C THR A 146 8.96 2.74 17.64
N GLY A 147 7.81 3.44 17.68
CA GLY A 147 7.77 4.90 17.80
C GLY A 147 7.10 5.65 16.66
N SER A 148 5.77 5.64 16.62
CA SER A 148 5.00 6.75 16.05
C SER A 148 3.80 7.08 16.96
N PRO A 149 3.51 8.37 17.22
CA PRO A 149 2.48 8.76 18.16
C PRO A 149 1.11 8.69 17.46
N LEU A 150 0.53 7.50 17.45
CA LEU A 150 -0.92 7.33 17.37
C LEU A 150 -1.34 6.27 18.41
N GLY A 151 -0.90 6.50 19.65
CA GLY A 151 -1.44 5.75 20.78
C GLY A 151 -2.95 5.95 20.82
N ASN A 152 -3.68 4.83 20.81
CA ASN A 152 -5.07 4.62 21.23
C ASN A 152 -6.00 3.99 20.17
N ALA A 153 -5.57 3.74 18.93
CA ALA A 153 -6.40 2.99 17.97
C ALA A 153 -6.04 1.50 17.86
N GLU A 154 -4.79 1.12 18.15
CA GLU A 154 -4.26 -0.21 17.85
C GLU A 154 -4.69 -1.30 18.86
N VAL A 155 -4.83 -0.95 20.14
CA VAL A 155 -5.25 -1.89 21.20
C VAL A 155 -6.75 -2.22 21.10
N GLY A 156 -7.57 -1.27 20.62
CA GLY A 156 -9.00 -1.50 20.42
C GLY A 156 -9.30 -2.40 19.21
N THR A 157 -8.49 -2.31 18.16
CA THR A 157 -8.67 -3.13 16.95
C THR A 157 -8.27 -4.58 17.16
N THR A 158 -7.20 -4.87 17.90
CA THR A 158 -6.80 -6.26 18.18
C THR A 158 -7.80 -6.96 19.08
N HIS A 159 -8.25 -6.32 20.17
CA HIS A 159 -9.26 -6.88 21.06
C HIS A 159 -10.61 -7.10 20.36
N ARG A 160 -10.98 -6.23 19.42
CA ARG A 160 -12.23 -6.40 18.66
C ARG A 160 -12.14 -7.55 17.66
N VAL A 161 -10.96 -7.82 17.10
CA VAL A 161 -10.75 -8.98 16.22
C VAL A 161 -10.83 -10.27 17.03
N GLU A 162 -10.16 -10.36 18.17
CA GLU A 162 -10.23 -11.53 19.06
C GLU A 162 -11.66 -11.83 19.52
N GLU A 163 -12.44 -10.79 19.84
CA GLU A 163 -13.85 -10.92 20.22
C GLU A 163 -14.71 -11.45 19.07
N LEU A 164 -14.52 -10.93 17.85
CA LEU A 164 -15.25 -11.39 16.65
C LEU A 164 -14.87 -12.82 16.27
N GLU A 165 -13.61 -13.20 16.42
CA GLU A 165 -13.15 -14.58 16.20
C GLU A 165 -13.76 -15.56 17.22
N ALA A 166 -13.86 -15.15 18.48
CA ALA A 166 -14.53 -15.94 19.52
C ALA A 166 -16.04 -16.08 19.25
N GLU A 167 -16.71 -15.01 18.81
CA GLU A 167 -18.12 -15.06 18.41
C GLU A 167 -18.35 -15.97 17.19
N LEU A 168 -17.46 -15.92 16.19
CA LEU A 168 -17.52 -16.81 15.03
C LEU A 168 -17.31 -18.28 15.42
N GLN A 169 -16.38 -18.56 16.32
CA GLN A 169 -16.17 -19.93 16.80
C GLN A 169 -17.39 -20.43 17.58
N LYS A 170 -17.96 -19.60 18.45
CA LYS A 170 -19.16 -19.95 19.21
C LYS A 170 -20.37 -20.23 18.31
N THR A 171 -20.61 -19.39 17.30
CA THR A 171 -21.72 -19.58 16.35
C THR A 171 -21.53 -20.85 15.51
N ARG A 172 -20.29 -21.20 15.15
CA ARG A 172 -19.97 -22.46 14.47
C ARG A 172 -20.28 -23.67 15.34
N ASP A 173 -19.96 -23.62 16.63
CA ASP A 173 -20.24 -24.71 17.57
C ASP A 173 -21.75 -24.86 17.82
N GLU A 174 -22.47 -23.74 17.95
CA GLU A 174 -23.95 -23.73 18.07
C GLU A 174 -24.62 -24.32 16.83
N TYR A 175 -24.10 -24.03 15.63
CA TYR A 175 -24.60 -24.60 14.38
C TYR A 175 -24.42 -26.13 14.33
N GLU A 176 -23.27 -26.65 14.75
CA GLU A 176 -23.02 -28.10 14.80
C GLU A 176 -23.93 -28.82 15.80
N VAL A 177 -24.21 -28.20 16.95
CA VAL A 177 -25.17 -28.73 17.93
C VAL A 177 -26.58 -28.76 17.34
N LEU A 178 -27.01 -27.68 16.67
CA LEU A 178 -28.32 -27.61 16.06
C LEU A 178 -28.48 -28.65 14.94
N LYS A 179 -27.44 -28.81 14.11
CA LYS A 179 -27.39 -29.81 13.04
C LYS A 179 -27.61 -31.23 13.57
N LYS A 180 -26.88 -31.62 14.62
CA LYS A 180 -27.06 -32.95 15.25
C LYS A 180 -28.46 -33.14 15.84
N ARG A 181 -29.07 -32.09 16.39
CA ARG A 181 -30.45 -32.16 16.90
C ARG A 181 -31.46 -32.35 15.79
N ILE A 182 -31.26 -31.69 14.64
CA ILE A 182 -32.10 -31.87 13.46
C ILE A 182 -31.95 -33.31 12.93
N GLU A 183 -30.73 -33.81 12.77
CA GLU A 183 -30.48 -35.19 12.33
C GLU A 183 -31.11 -36.23 13.28
N ALA A 184 -31.08 -35.98 14.60
CA ALA A 184 -31.73 -36.84 15.58
C ALA A 184 -33.27 -36.81 15.50
N VAL A 185 -33.85 -35.63 15.24
CA VAL A 185 -35.30 -35.48 15.04
C VAL A 185 -35.73 -36.13 13.73
N GLU A 186 -34.96 -35.96 12.66
CA GLU A 186 -35.19 -36.64 11.38
C GLU A 186 -35.14 -38.16 11.58
N ALA A 187 -34.10 -38.69 12.21
CA ALA A 187 -34.00 -40.12 12.51
C ALA A 187 -35.16 -40.65 13.38
N PHE A 188 -35.66 -39.83 14.31
CA PHE A 188 -36.83 -40.17 15.12
C PHE A 188 -38.12 -40.20 14.30
N CYS A 189 -38.35 -39.20 13.43
CA CYS A 189 -39.53 -39.13 12.58
C CYS A 189 -39.55 -40.20 11.46
N PHE A 190 -38.38 -40.62 10.95
CA PHE A 190 -38.28 -41.64 9.91
C PHE A 190 -38.35 -43.09 10.43
N ASN A 191 -38.15 -43.35 11.73
CA ASN A 191 -38.26 -44.70 12.32
C ASN A 191 -39.65 -45.03 12.90
N THR A 192 -40.64 -44.13 12.81
CA THR A 192 -42.00 -44.32 13.36
C THR A 192 -43.08 -44.58 12.30
N ASN A 193 -42.73 -45.00 11.08
CA ASN A 193 -43.67 -45.50 10.07
C ASN A 193 -43.52 -47.00 9.86
#